data_AF-A0A163Q4S3-F1
#
_entry.id   AF-A0A163Q4S3-F1
#
_cell.length_a   1.000
_cell.length_b   1.000
_cell.length_c   1.000
_cell.angle_alpha   90.00
_cell.angle_beta   90.00
_cell.angle_gamma   90.00
#
_symmetry.space_group_name_H-M   'P 1'
#
loop_
_entity.id
_entity.type
_entity.pdbx_description
1 polymer ?
#
loop_
_entity_poly.entity_id
_entity_poly.type
_entity_poly.pdbx_seq_one_letter_code
_entity_poly.pdbx_strand_id
1 'polypeptide(L)'
;MTGPQDGFDVRTTTRPDDAAPSGASTSPGEVAPSGTDPAAGEAAAASPAHPARPGEGPLLVALDIDGTILSHDDVLSDGVVEAVAAVRAAGHHVMLSSGRSLIAVLPIAERLGLAEGYMVCSNGAVTARFDDASPTGYVVDEMITFNPENALRLLRDQLPDALFAVEDVGVGFRMNDLFPHGELDGVHDVVDFEELWSGEVTRVVVRSPGSTSEAFSELARSLGLSDVTYAVGWTAWMDIAPLGVTKASALERVRGLLGVAPGATVAVGDGSNDIDMLRWAGRGVAMGHAEPEVKDAADEVTGSIDEAGAVAVLRSLV
;
A
#
# COMPACT_ATOMS: atom_id res chain seq x y z
N MET A 1 37.70 -11.09 17.20
CA MET A 1 37.22 -12.03 16.16
C MET A 1 35.94 -11.44 15.63
N THR A 2 36.01 -10.86 14.44
CA THR A 2 34.90 -10.24 13.72
C THR A 2 34.19 -11.35 12.94
N GLY A 3 32.96 -11.68 13.32
CA GLY A 3 32.10 -12.57 12.54
C GLY A 3 31.61 -11.87 11.27
N PRO A 4 31.17 -12.61 10.25
CA PRO A 4 30.58 -12.02 9.05
C PRO A 4 29.24 -11.37 9.42
N GLN A 5 29.05 -10.11 9.02
CA GLN A 5 27.74 -9.50 8.94
C GLN A 5 27.16 -9.90 7.59
N ASP A 6 26.37 -10.96 7.57
CA ASP A 6 25.57 -11.33 6.40
C ASP A 6 24.37 -10.38 6.37
N GLY A 7 24.52 -9.28 5.63
CA GLY A 7 23.45 -8.32 5.41
C GLY A 7 22.34 -8.91 4.53
N PHE A 8 21.09 -8.56 4.80
CA PHE A 8 19.96 -8.97 3.97
C PHE A 8 20.00 -8.22 2.61
N ASP A 9 19.95 -8.96 1.50
CA ASP A 9 19.98 -8.39 0.15
C ASP A 9 18.56 -7.92 -0.25
N VAL A 10 18.33 -6.60 -0.27
CA VAL A 10 17.05 -5.99 -0.66
C VAL A 10 16.95 -5.96 -2.19
N ARG A 11 15.87 -6.51 -2.75
CA ARG A 11 15.67 -6.59 -4.21
C ARG A 11 14.34 -6.02 -4.66
N THR A 12 14.39 -5.30 -5.78
CA THR A 12 13.21 -4.81 -6.50
C THR A 12 12.86 -5.80 -7.61
N THR A 13 11.63 -6.32 -7.60
CA THR A 13 11.14 -7.20 -8.65
C THR A 13 9.80 -6.72 -9.18
N THR A 14 9.58 -6.89 -10.48
CA THR A 14 8.26 -6.85 -11.12
C THR A 14 7.80 -8.30 -11.27
N ARG A 15 6.55 -8.64 -10.91
CA ARG A 15 6.06 -10.02 -11.07
C ARG A 15 6.21 -10.44 -12.55
N PRO A 16 6.77 -11.61 -12.87
CA PRO A 16 6.75 -12.10 -14.25
C PRO A 16 5.31 -12.38 -14.68
N ASP A 17 4.96 -11.98 -15.90
CA ASP A 17 3.68 -12.33 -16.52
C ASP A 17 3.49 -13.85 -16.48
N ASP A 18 2.52 -14.33 -15.71
CA ASP A 18 2.21 -15.76 -15.67
C ASP A 18 1.61 -16.16 -17.02
N ALA A 19 2.41 -16.94 -17.76
CA ALA A 19 2.11 -17.49 -19.07
C ALA A 19 0.84 -18.35 -19.03
N ALA A 20 -0.12 -18.00 -19.88
CA ALA A 20 -1.30 -18.82 -20.14
C ALA A 20 -0.91 -20.20 -20.73
N PRO A 21 -1.63 -21.28 -20.38
CA PRO A 21 -1.35 -22.61 -20.94
C PRO A 21 -1.78 -22.69 -22.41
N SER A 22 -0.86 -23.17 -23.23
CA SER A 22 -1.00 -23.40 -24.67
C SER A 22 -2.03 -24.48 -25.00
N GLY A 23 -2.86 -24.26 -26.03
CA GLY A 23 -3.70 -25.30 -26.61
C GLY A 23 -4.33 -24.96 -27.97
N ALA A 24 -3.81 -25.60 -29.02
CA ALA A 24 -4.44 -25.92 -30.32
C ALA A 24 -4.63 -24.84 -31.42
N SER A 25 -3.58 -24.73 -32.24
CA SER A 25 -3.57 -24.77 -33.72
C SER A 25 -4.91 -24.93 -34.47
N THR A 26 -5.20 -23.99 -35.39
CA THR A 26 -5.35 -24.24 -36.85
C THR A 26 -5.26 -22.93 -37.64
N SER A 27 -4.70 -22.97 -38.85
CA SER A 27 -4.64 -21.89 -39.86
C SER A 27 -4.83 -22.53 -41.25
N PRO A 28 -4.88 -21.81 -42.39
CA PRO A 28 -5.16 -20.39 -42.65
C PRO A 28 -6.24 -20.18 -43.75
N GLY A 29 -6.67 -18.93 -43.96
CA GLY A 29 -7.47 -18.53 -45.13
C GLY A 29 -7.26 -17.06 -45.46
N GLU A 30 -6.31 -16.80 -46.36
CA GLU A 30 -6.01 -15.52 -46.99
C GLU A 30 -7.09 -15.15 -48.02
N VAL A 31 -7.44 -13.86 -48.18
CA VAL A 31 -7.59 -13.09 -49.44
C VAL A 31 -8.12 -11.67 -49.11
N ALA A 32 -7.33 -10.65 -49.42
CA ALA A 32 -7.77 -9.27 -49.72
C ALA A 32 -7.82 -9.09 -51.27
N PRO A 33 -8.32 -8.00 -51.90
CA PRO A 33 -8.55 -6.66 -51.35
C PRO A 33 -9.77 -5.89 -51.91
N SER A 34 -9.94 -4.63 -51.46
CA SER A 34 -10.12 -3.42 -52.29
C SER A 34 -11.23 -2.46 -51.81
N GLY A 35 -10.87 -1.17 -51.77
CA GLY A 35 -11.73 -0.12 -52.31
C GLY A 35 -12.46 0.84 -51.36
N THR A 36 -12.01 2.10 -51.41
CA THR A 36 -12.79 3.36 -51.36
C THR A 36 -13.33 3.89 -50.02
N ASP A 37 -12.65 4.92 -49.51
CA ASP A 37 -13.21 6.13 -48.87
C ASP A 37 -13.79 7.08 -49.97
N PRO A 38 -14.56 8.16 -49.70
CA PRO A 38 -14.87 8.78 -48.39
C PRO A 38 -16.33 9.25 -48.20
N ALA A 39 -16.76 9.52 -46.97
CA ALA A 39 -17.80 10.51 -46.70
C ALA A 39 -17.74 11.06 -45.27
N ALA A 40 -17.77 12.38 -45.19
CA ALA A 40 -17.69 13.21 -44.00
C ALA A 40 -18.89 13.03 -43.04
N GLY A 41 -18.60 13.01 -41.75
CA GLY A 41 -19.54 13.20 -40.66
C GLY A 41 -18.90 14.09 -39.60
N GLU A 42 -19.49 15.26 -39.37
CA GLU A 42 -19.04 16.27 -38.42
C GLU A 42 -18.87 15.69 -37.01
N ALA A 43 -17.63 15.66 -36.53
CA ALA A 43 -17.34 15.50 -35.11
C ALA A 43 -17.67 16.82 -34.42
N ALA A 44 -18.74 16.82 -33.63
CA ALA A 44 -19.06 17.91 -32.71
C ALA A 44 -17.88 18.14 -31.76
N ALA A 45 -17.33 19.35 -31.81
CA ALA A 45 -16.23 19.79 -30.97
C ALA A 45 -16.59 19.61 -29.49
N ALA A 46 -15.81 18.81 -28.77
CA ALA A 46 -15.80 18.82 -27.32
C ALA A 46 -15.36 20.22 -26.86
N SER A 47 -16.21 20.88 -26.07
CA SER A 47 -15.87 22.13 -25.40
C SER A 47 -14.63 21.94 -24.52
N PRO A 48 -13.69 22.89 -24.49
CA PRO A 48 -12.49 22.76 -23.69
C PRO A 48 -12.84 22.79 -22.20
N ALA A 49 -12.22 21.88 -21.45
CA ALA A 49 -12.21 21.89 -19.99
C ALA A 49 -11.81 23.27 -19.46
N HIS A 50 -12.52 23.74 -18.43
CA HIS A 50 -12.19 24.98 -17.75
C HIS A 50 -10.77 24.86 -17.15
N PRO A 51 -9.84 25.80 -17.41
CA PRO A 51 -8.50 25.76 -16.84
C PRO A 51 -8.52 26.07 -15.33
N ALA A 52 -7.70 25.32 -14.59
CA ALA A 52 -7.46 25.48 -13.15
C ALA A 52 -6.94 26.88 -12.78
N ARG A 53 -7.18 27.31 -11.53
CA ARG A 53 -6.70 28.59 -10.99
C ARG A 53 -5.15 28.62 -10.89
N PRO A 54 -4.50 29.80 -10.85
CA PRO A 54 -3.06 29.91 -11.05
C PRO A 54 -2.21 29.40 -9.86
N GLY A 55 -1.44 28.32 -10.08
CA GLY A 55 -0.24 27.86 -9.34
C GLY A 55 -0.46 26.74 -8.29
N GLU A 56 -0.36 25.44 -8.57
CA GLU A 56 0.51 24.70 -9.49
C GLU A 56 -0.06 23.28 -9.67
N GLY A 57 -0.30 22.81 -10.90
CA GLY A 57 -0.49 21.38 -11.23
C GLY A 57 -1.56 20.57 -10.45
N PRO A 58 -1.67 19.26 -10.70
CA PRO A 58 -2.44 18.36 -9.86
C PRO A 58 -1.68 18.07 -8.55
N LEU A 59 -2.40 18.01 -7.42
CA LEU A 59 -1.88 17.48 -6.15
C LEU A 59 -1.83 15.95 -6.19
N LEU A 60 -0.88 15.36 -5.46
CA LEU A 60 -0.93 13.97 -5.04
C LEU A 60 -1.39 13.89 -3.58
N VAL A 61 -2.59 13.34 -3.38
CA VAL A 61 -3.24 13.19 -2.08
C VAL A 61 -3.13 11.73 -1.65
N ALA A 62 -2.24 11.45 -0.71
CA ALA A 62 -2.04 10.13 -0.11
C ALA A 62 -2.87 9.99 1.17
N LEU A 63 -3.66 8.93 1.26
CA LEU A 63 -4.54 8.66 2.38
C LEU A 63 -4.19 7.31 2.98
N ASP A 64 -3.89 7.28 4.27
CA ASP A 64 -3.98 6.04 5.02
C ASP A 64 -5.43 5.55 5.13
N ILE A 65 -5.61 4.26 5.42
CA ILE A 65 -6.91 3.60 5.51
C ILE A 65 -7.40 3.56 6.95
N ASP A 66 -6.82 2.68 7.76
CA ASP A 66 -7.30 2.29 9.09
C ASP A 66 -7.06 3.40 10.08
N GLY A 67 -8.09 3.87 10.79
CA GLY A 67 -7.97 5.01 11.70
C GLY A 67 -8.01 6.37 10.98
N THR A 68 -7.76 6.41 9.68
CA THR A 68 -7.76 7.67 8.91
C THR A 68 -9.05 7.90 8.12
N ILE A 69 -9.37 7.04 7.15
CA ILE A 69 -10.62 7.13 6.36
C ILE A 69 -11.61 6.01 6.68
N LEU A 70 -11.13 4.91 7.27
CA LEU A 70 -11.90 3.75 7.66
C LEU A 70 -11.89 3.62 9.18
N SER A 71 -13.07 3.54 9.79
CA SER A 71 -13.16 3.41 11.25
C SER A 71 -12.73 2.02 11.72
N HIS A 72 -12.49 1.90 13.02
CA HIS A 72 -12.19 0.63 13.69
C HIS A 72 -13.31 -0.42 13.56
N ASP A 73 -14.53 0.00 13.23
CA ASP A 73 -15.68 -0.88 12.94
C ASP A 73 -15.79 -1.23 11.44
N ASP A 74 -14.71 -1.02 10.66
CA ASP A 74 -14.64 -1.18 9.20
C ASP A 74 -15.67 -0.33 8.42
N VAL A 75 -16.06 0.81 9.00
CA VAL A 75 -17.03 1.74 8.39
C VAL A 75 -16.29 2.84 7.62
N LEU A 76 -16.50 2.86 6.31
CA LEU A 76 -16.16 3.96 5.43
C LEU A 76 -17.40 4.86 5.28
N SER A 77 -17.33 6.10 5.74
CA SER A 77 -18.48 7.01 5.70
C SER A 77 -18.75 7.57 4.31
N ASP A 78 -20.02 7.84 4.00
CA ASP A 78 -20.42 8.50 2.73
C ASP A 78 -19.70 9.85 2.55
N GLY A 79 -19.46 10.58 3.64
CA GLY A 79 -18.74 11.85 3.61
C GLY A 79 -17.30 11.73 3.10
N VAL A 80 -16.62 10.60 3.38
CA VAL A 80 -15.29 10.30 2.83
C VAL A 80 -15.40 10.02 1.34
N VAL A 81 -16.36 9.16 0.94
CA VAL A 81 -16.57 8.80 -0.47
C VAL A 81 -16.83 10.06 -1.31
N GLU A 82 -17.74 10.93 -0.85
CA GLU A 82 -18.05 12.21 -1.48
C GLU A 82 -16.84 13.14 -1.57
N ALA A 83 -16.04 13.23 -0.50
CA ALA A 83 -14.88 14.11 -0.46
C ALA A 83 -13.76 13.62 -1.39
N VAL A 84 -13.50 12.31 -1.43
CA VAL A 84 -12.55 11.70 -2.38
C VAL A 84 -13.00 11.94 -3.82
N ALA A 85 -14.29 11.76 -4.11
CA ALA A 85 -14.84 12.05 -5.43
C ALA A 85 -14.68 13.53 -5.82
N ALA A 86 -14.89 14.46 -4.88
CA ALA A 86 -14.71 15.89 -5.11
C ALA A 86 -13.24 16.24 -5.42
N VAL A 87 -12.28 15.70 -4.66
CA VAL A 87 -10.84 15.92 -4.88
C VAL A 87 -10.41 15.40 -6.25
N ARG A 88 -10.92 14.24 -6.66
CA ARG A 88 -10.68 13.71 -8.01
C ARG A 88 -11.31 14.58 -9.10
N ALA A 89 -12.54 15.05 -8.89
CA ALA A 89 -13.22 15.94 -9.83
C ALA A 89 -12.51 17.30 -10.01
N ALA A 90 -11.74 17.73 -9.01
CA ALA A 90 -10.85 18.90 -9.10
C ALA A 90 -9.54 18.62 -9.88
N GLY A 91 -9.33 17.39 -10.34
CA GLY A 91 -8.16 16.98 -11.13
C GLY A 91 -6.95 16.56 -10.31
N HIS A 92 -7.11 16.29 -9.02
CA HIS A 92 -6.04 15.79 -8.16
C HIS A 92 -5.96 14.25 -8.19
N HIS A 93 -4.75 13.73 -7.96
CA HIS A 93 -4.54 12.30 -7.78
C HIS A 93 -4.86 11.93 -6.34
N VAL A 94 -5.77 10.98 -6.12
CA VAL A 94 -6.03 10.40 -4.81
C VAL A 94 -5.46 8.98 -4.78
N MET A 95 -4.71 8.68 -3.73
CA MET A 95 -3.95 7.44 -3.59
C MET A 95 -4.15 6.86 -2.20
N LEU A 96 -4.40 5.55 -2.14
CA LEU A 96 -4.37 4.81 -0.88
C LEU A 96 -2.92 4.43 -0.56
N SER A 97 -2.53 4.61 0.71
CA SER A 97 -1.20 4.29 1.23
C SER A 97 -1.32 3.61 2.59
N SER A 98 -1.31 2.28 2.61
CA SER A 98 -1.73 1.49 3.78
C SER A 98 -0.76 0.36 4.15
N GLY A 99 -0.82 -0.07 5.41
CA GLY A 99 -0.22 -1.31 5.89
C GLY A 99 -0.98 -2.58 5.45
N ARG A 100 -2.22 -2.42 4.96
CA ARG A 100 -3.02 -3.52 4.40
C ARG A 100 -2.32 -4.14 3.19
N SER A 101 -2.51 -5.45 3.01
CA SER A 101 -2.09 -6.17 1.80
C SER A 101 -2.86 -5.67 0.57
N LEU A 102 -2.35 -5.92 -0.62
CA LEU A 102 -2.99 -5.46 -1.87
C LEU A 102 -4.46 -5.91 -1.98
N ILE A 103 -4.75 -7.15 -1.64
CA ILE A 103 -6.11 -7.72 -1.66
C ILE A 103 -7.07 -7.03 -0.66
N ALA A 104 -6.54 -6.44 0.41
CA ALA A 104 -7.31 -5.76 1.44
C ALA A 104 -7.51 -4.27 1.15
N VAL A 105 -6.65 -3.68 0.32
CA VAL A 105 -6.78 -2.32 -0.19
C VAL A 105 -7.84 -2.23 -1.30
N LEU A 106 -7.91 -3.24 -2.18
CA LEU A 106 -8.78 -3.23 -3.37
C LEU A 106 -10.28 -2.95 -3.06
N PRO A 107 -10.93 -3.62 -2.07
CA PRO A 107 -12.34 -3.34 -1.77
C PRO A 107 -12.58 -1.92 -1.26
N ILE A 108 -11.61 -1.32 -0.57
CA ILE A 108 -11.71 0.06 -0.11
C ILE A 108 -11.58 1.02 -1.29
N ALA A 109 -10.64 0.75 -2.20
CA ALA A 109 -10.48 1.55 -3.40
C ALA A 109 -11.74 1.51 -4.30
N GLU A 110 -12.36 0.34 -4.44
CA GLU A 110 -13.63 0.18 -5.16
C GLU A 110 -14.75 1.00 -4.52
N ARG A 111 -14.92 0.95 -3.19
CA ARG A 111 -15.93 1.74 -2.45
C ARG A 111 -15.72 3.25 -2.60
N LEU A 112 -14.47 3.69 -2.76
CA LEU A 112 -14.12 5.09 -3.03
C LEU A 112 -14.27 5.48 -4.51
N GLY A 113 -14.60 4.53 -5.39
CA GLY A 113 -14.69 4.75 -6.82
C GLY A 113 -13.34 5.02 -7.49
N LEU A 114 -12.23 4.54 -6.89
CA LEU A 114 -10.90 4.61 -7.47
C LEU A 114 -10.76 3.49 -8.51
N ALA A 115 -10.51 3.87 -9.76
CA ALA A 115 -10.36 2.94 -10.89
C ALA A 115 -9.13 3.28 -11.76
N GLU A 116 -8.35 4.28 -11.36
CA GLU A 116 -7.18 4.75 -12.09
C GLU A 116 -6.12 5.24 -11.09
N GLY A 117 -4.87 5.27 -11.53
CA GLY A 117 -3.74 5.63 -10.67
C GLY A 117 -3.17 4.45 -9.90
N TYR A 118 -2.41 4.76 -8.85
CA TYR A 118 -1.64 3.78 -8.09
C TYR A 118 -2.19 3.60 -6.68
N MET A 119 -1.75 2.52 -6.04
CA MET A 119 -1.99 2.18 -4.64
C MET A 119 -0.66 1.74 -4.02
N VAL A 120 -0.41 2.21 -2.80
CA VAL A 120 0.72 1.78 -1.98
C VAL A 120 0.18 0.86 -0.89
N CYS A 121 0.71 -0.37 -0.86
CA CYS A 121 0.26 -1.44 0.03
C CYS A 121 1.44 -1.97 0.85
N SER A 122 1.13 -2.75 1.90
CA SER A 122 2.12 -3.41 2.76
C SER A 122 3.20 -2.45 3.26
N ASN A 123 2.77 -1.27 3.74
CA ASN A 123 3.63 -0.19 4.26
C ASN A 123 4.68 0.33 3.27
N GLY A 124 4.44 0.18 1.95
CA GLY A 124 5.36 0.63 0.90
C GLY A 124 6.06 -0.48 0.14
N ALA A 125 5.99 -1.74 0.60
CA ALA A 125 6.67 -2.85 -0.06
C ALA A 125 6.03 -3.24 -1.40
N VAL A 126 4.76 -2.90 -1.60
CA VAL A 126 4.02 -3.20 -2.84
C VAL A 126 3.43 -1.91 -3.39
N THR A 127 3.77 -1.59 -4.64
CA THR A 127 3.09 -0.55 -5.42
C THR A 127 2.33 -1.21 -6.56
N ALA A 128 1.03 -1.01 -6.60
CA ALA A 128 0.15 -1.51 -7.65
C ALA A 128 -0.49 -0.34 -8.43
N ARG A 129 -0.90 -0.60 -9.67
CA ARG A 129 -1.63 0.34 -10.51
C ARG A 129 -2.88 -0.31 -11.05
N PHE A 130 -3.98 0.43 -11.10
CA PHE A 130 -5.19 -0.02 -11.79
C PHE A 130 -4.91 -0.25 -13.29
N ASP A 131 -5.48 -1.33 -13.82
CA ASP A 131 -5.36 -1.70 -15.22
C ASP A 131 -6.56 -2.55 -15.67
N ASP A 132 -7.48 -1.93 -16.41
CA ASP A 132 -8.66 -2.59 -16.96
C ASP A 132 -8.34 -3.72 -17.94
N ALA A 133 -7.12 -3.72 -18.53
CA ALA A 133 -6.69 -4.80 -19.40
C ALA A 133 -6.20 -6.04 -18.61
N SER A 134 -5.90 -5.88 -17.32
CA SER A 134 -5.52 -6.98 -16.45
C SER A 134 -6.74 -7.79 -16.00
N PRO A 135 -6.71 -9.14 -16.04
CA PRO A 135 -7.79 -9.98 -15.51
C PRO A 135 -8.12 -9.73 -14.04
N THR A 136 -7.16 -9.21 -13.27
CA THR A 136 -7.33 -8.87 -11.85
C THR A 136 -7.75 -7.41 -11.63
N GLY A 137 -7.85 -6.60 -12.69
CA GLY A 137 -8.14 -5.16 -12.61
C GLY A 137 -6.96 -4.29 -12.16
N TYR A 138 -5.79 -4.90 -11.93
CA TYR A 138 -4.57 -4.21 -11.54
C TYR A 138 -3.32 -4.92 -12.05
N VAL A 139 -2.20 -4.20 -12.04
CA VAL A 139 -0.85 -4.75 -12.19
C VAL A 139 0.01 -4.33 -11.00
N VAL A 140 0.93 -5.20 -10.58
CA VAL A 140 1.94 -4.85 -9.58
C VAL A 140 3.10 -4.17 -10.31
N ASP A 141 3.26 -2.87 -10.11
CA ASP A 141 4.33 -2.09 -10.74
C ASP A 141 5.68 -2.32 -10.06
N GLU A 142 5.66 -2.50 -8.74
CA GLU A 142 6.86 -2.73 -7.96
C GLU A 142 6.58 -3.59 -6.73
N MET A 143 7.51 -4.49 -6.46
CA MET A 143 7.58 -5.27 -5.23
C MET A 143 9.00 -5.19 -4.68
N ILE A 144 9.14 -4.70 -3.45
CA ILE A 144 10.40 -4.70 -2.72
C ILE A 144 10.38 -5.86 -1.74
N THR A 145 11.38 -6.73 -1.86
CA THR A 145 11.42 -8.01 -1.13
C THR A 145 12.73 -8.21 -0.41
N PHE A 146 12.70 -9.11 0.57
CA PHE A 146 13.87 -9.57 1.33
C PHE A 146 13.73 -11.06 1.67
N ASN A 147 14.84 -11.73 1.97
CA ASN A 147 14.81 -13.08 2.52
C ASN A 147 14.56 -13.03 4.04
N PRO A 148 13.45 -13.58 4.57
CA PRO A 148 13.13 -13.46 5.99
C PRO A 148 13.78 -14.51 6.90
N GLU A 149 14.55 -15.48 6.36
CA GLU A 149 15.06 -16.66 7.07
C GLU A 149 15.73 -16.33 8.42
N ASN A 150 16.71 -15.42 8.40
CA ASN A 150 17.47 -15.07 9.60
C ASN A 150 16.58 -14.41 10.66
N ALA A 151 15.68 -13.50 10.25
CA ALA A 151 14.76 -12.84 11.17
C ALA A 151 13.77 -13.82 11.79
N LEU A 152 13.18 -14.70 10.97
CA LEU A 152 12.24 -15.73 11.41
C LEU A 152 12.87 -16.69 12.42
N ARG A 153 14.09 -17.18 12.16
CA ARG A 153 14.80 -18.05 13.10
C ARG A 153 15.06 -17.38 14.44
N LEU A 154 15.60 -16.15 14.42
CA LEU A 154 15.88 -15.39 15.65
C LEU A 154 14.61 -15.15 16.46
N LEU A 155 13.51 -14.81 15.80
CA LEU A 155 12.23 -14.54 16.46
C LEU A 155 11.60 -15.82 17.01
N ARG A 156 11.62 -16.93 16.28
CA ARG A 156 11.09 -18.22 16.77
C ARG A 156 11.83 -18.70 18.02
N ASP A 157 13.15 -18.48 18.10
CA ASP A 157 13.94 -18.83 19.28
C ASP A 157 13.56 -18.01 20.52
N GLN A 158 13.16 -16.75 20.35
CA GLN A 158 12.78 -15.85 21.45
C GLN A 158 11.27 -15.87 21.76
N LEU A 159 10.45 -16.23 20.79
CA LEU A 159 8.99 -16.23 20.83
C LEU A 159 8.46 -17.59 20.34
N PRO A 160 8.61 -18.67 21.13
CA PRO A 160 8.22 -20.01 20.70
C PRO A 160 6.71 -20.17 20.47
N ASP A 161 5.88 -19.31 21.09
CA ASP A 161 4.42 -19.33 20.99
C ASP A 161 3.88 -18.28 20.00
N ALA A 162 4.75 -17.60 19.24
CA ALA A 162 4.31 -16.63 18.25
C ALA A 162 3.79 -17.31 16.97
N LEU A 163 2.79 -16.67 16.37
CA LEU A 163 2.32 -16.95 15.03
C LEU A 163 3.10 -16.08 14.04
N PHE A 164 3.47 -16.67 12.92
CA PHE A 164 4.26 -16.08 11.86
C PHE A 164 3.54 -16.26 10.54
N ALA A 165 3.43 -15.18 9.78
CA ALA A 165 2.90 -15.22 8.43
C ALA A 165 3.78 -14.41 7.48
N VAL A 166 3.82 -14.80 6.22
CA VAL A 166 4.45 -14.05 5.12
C VAL A 166 3.42 -13.79 4.04
N GLU A 167 3.46 -12.58 3.48
CA GLU A 167 2.50 -12.18 2.45
C GLU A 167 2.87 -12.80 1.09
N ASP A 168 1.90 -13.46 0.47
CA ASP A 168 1.93 -13.81 -0.95
C ASP A 168 1.05 -12.80 -1.71
N VAL A 169 1.70 -11.81 -2.32
CA VAL A 169 1.05 -10.62 -2.89
C VAL A 169 -0.03 -10.98 -3.91
N GLY A 170 -1.24 -10.47 -3.67
CA GLY A 170 -2.40 -10.72 -4.53
C GLY A 170 -3.13 -12.03 -4.24
N VAL A 171 -2.66 -12.84 -3.28
CA VAL A 171 -3.25 -14.14 -2.92
C VAL A 171 -3.69 -14.17 -1.45
N GLY A 172 -2.79 -13.87 -0.52
CA GLY A 172 -3.04 -14.01 0.91
C GLY A 172 -1.75 -14.18 1.69
N PHE A 173 -1.73 -15.17 2.59
CA PHE A 173 -0.59 -15.41 3.48
C PHE A 173 -0.27 -16.90 3.63
N ARG A 174 1.01 -17.22 3.60
CA ARG A 174 1.56 -18.46 4.16
C ARG A 174 1.85 -18.25 5.64
N MET A 175 1.51 -19.21 6.48
CA MET A 175 1.62 -19.09 7.94
C MET A 175 1.98 -20.41 8.62
N ASN A 176 2.63 -20.34 9.78
CA ASN A 176 3.00 -21.55 10.53
C ASN A 176 1.83 -22.17 11.33
N ASP A 177 0.82 -21.36 11.64
CA ASP A 177 -0.45 -21.78 12.23
C ASP A 177 -1.51 -20.72 11.91
N LEU A 178 -2.78 -21.07 12.14
CA LEU A 178 -3.90 -20.20 11.84
C LEU A 178 -3.91 -18.97 12.76
N PHE A 179 -3.95 -17.80 12.12
CA PHE A 179 -4.26 -16.56 12.81
C PHE A 179 -5.74 -16.52 13.19
N PRO A 180 -6.10 -15.86 14.31
CA PRO A 180 -7.49 -15.58 14.63
C PRO A 180 -8.28 -15.01 13.45
N HIS A 181 -9.54 -15.42 13.35
CA HIS A 181 -10.41 -15.04 12.23
C HIS A 181 -10.51 -13.51 12.10
N GLY A 182 -10.26 -13.01 10.89
CA GLY A 182 -10.35 -11.58 10.55
C GLY A 182 -9.08 -10.77 10.78
N GLU A 183 -8.00 -11.37 11.28
CA GLU A 183 -6.71 -10.64 11.47
C GLU A 183 -5.88 -10.55 10.18
N LEU A 184 -6.04 -11.50 9.24
CA LEU A 184 -5.37 -11.49 7.94
C LEU A 184 -6.38 -11.73 6.82
N ASP A 185 -6.21 -11.03 5.71
CA ASP A 185 -7.04 -11.15 4.51
C ASP A 185 -6.52 -12.24 3.54
N GLY A 186 -7.41 -12.69 2.64
CA GLY A 186 -7.05 -13.58 1.53
C GLY A 186 -7.02 -15.06 1.88
N VAL A 187 -6.29 -15.81 1.05
CA VAL A 187 -6.09 -17.25 1.26
C VAL A 187 -5.10 -17.46 2.39
N HIS A 188 -5.48 -18.28 3.38
CA HIS A 188 -4.61 -18.69 4.47
C HIS A 188 -4.05 -20.08 4.18
N ASP A 189 -2.74 -20.16 3.96
CA ASP A 189 -2.04 -21.40 3.68
C ASP A 189 -1.13 -21.78 4.85
N VAL A 190 -1.48 -22.85 5.57
CA VAL A 190 -0.70 -23.31 6.72
C VAL A 190 0.40 -24.25 6.24
N VAL A 191 1.65 -23.84 6.46
CA VAL A 191 2.85 -24.51 5.96
C VAL A 191 3.81 -24.84 7.11
N ASP A 192 4.77 -25.73 6.85
CA ASP A 192 5.88 -25.93 7.76
C ASP A 192 6.66 -24.61 7.94
N PHE A 193 7.16 -24.33 9.14
CA PHE A 193 7.79 -23.05 9.47
C PHE A 193 8.92 -22.68 8.50
N GLU A 194 9.69 -23.68 8.06
CA GLU A 194 10.78 -23.56 7.10
C GLU A 194 10.35 -23.11 5.70
N GLU A 195 9.08 -23.32 5.34
CA GLU A 195 8.53 -22.88 4.06
C GLU A 195 8.23 -21.38 4.02
N LEU A 196 8.18 -20.70 5.17
CA LEU A 196 7.98 -19.24 5.24
C LEU A 196 9.12 -18.43 4.60
N TRP A 197 10.29 -19.04 4.38
CA TRP A 197 11.41 -18.45 3.66
C TRP A 197 11.82 -19.26 2.42
N SER A 198 10.87 -19.98 1.79
CA SER A 198 11.12 -20.67 0.52
C SER A 198 11.39 -19.73 -0.67
N GLY A 199 11.29 -18.42 -0.46
CA GLY A 199 11.55 -17.34 -1.40
C GLY A 199 11.67 -15.99 -0.69
N GLU A 200 11.88 -14.93 -1.47
CA GLU A 200 11.85 -13.55 -0.97
C GLU A 200 10.39 -13.12 -0.73
N VAL A 201 10.18 -12.29 0.31
CA VAL A 201 8.85 -11.84 0.73
C VAL A 201 8.83 -10.32 0.88
N THR A 202 7.65 -9.73 0.79
CA THR A 202 7.44 -8.28 1.04
C THR A 202 7.38 -7.95 2.51
N ARG A 203 6.85 -8.88 3.32
CA ARG A 203 6.61 -8.69 4.74
C ARG A 203 6.53 -10.00 5.49
N VAL A 204 6.99 -9.98 6.74
CA VAL A 204 6.66 -10.96 7.77
C VAL A 204 5.72 -10.30 8.78
N VAL A 205 4.65 -10.98 9.14
CA VAL A 205 3.75 -10.63 10.24
C VAL A 205 4.04 -11.55 11.40
N VAL A 206 4.24 -10.99 12.59
CA VAL A 206 4.48 -11.73 13.83
C VAL A 206 3.44 -11.35 14.85
N ARG A 207 2.76 -12.35 15.41
CA ARG A 207 1.75 -12.17 16.45
C ARG A 207 2.08 -13.02 17.66
N SER A 208 2.26 -12.40 18.82
CA SER A 208 2.45 -13.10 20.09
C SER A 208 1.40 -12.67 21.11
N PRO A 209 0.34 -13.46 21.32
CA PRO A 209 -0.72 -13.11 22.28
C PRO A 209 -0.22 -12.88 23.72
N GLY A 210 0.95 -13.41 24.09
CA GLY A 210 1.50 -13.35 25.44
C GLY A 210 2.44 -12.16 25.73
N SER A 211 2.68 -11.28 24.77
CA SER A 211 3.67 -10.20 24.88
C SER A 211 3.02 -8.81 24.81
N THR A 212 3.77 -7.77 25.21
CA THR A 212 3.37 -6.37 25.00
C THR A 212 4.09 -5.78 23.79
N SER A 213 3.56 -4.68 23.25
CA SER A 213 4.17 -3.93 22.14
C SER A 213 5.56 -3.38 22.50
N GLU A 214 5.78 -2.97 23.75
CA GLU A 214 7.08 -2.49 24.24
C GLU A 214 8.09 -3.63 24.31
N ALA A 215 7.68 -4.79 24.83
CA ALA A 215 8.53 -5.99 24.87
C ALA A 215 8.93 -6.43 23.45
N PHE A 216 8.01 -6.33 22.50
CA PHE A 216 8.29 -6.58 21.08
C PHE A 216 9.31 -5.59 20.49
N SER A 217 9.12 -4.30 20.77
CA SER A 217 10.01 -3.24 20.30
C SER A 217 11.43 -3.40 20.86
N GLU A 218 11.54 -3.76 22.14
CA GLU A 218 12.83 -4.07 22.76
C GLU A 218 13.47 -5.32 22.17
N LEU A 219 12.68 -6.37 21.93
CA LEU A 219 13.15 -7.60 21.30
C LEU A 219 13.71 -7.34 19.90
N ALA A 220 12.93 -6.69 19.03
CA ALA A 220 13.34 -6.37 17.66
C ALA A 220 14.66 -5.59 17.63
N ARG A 221 14.80 -4.58 18.51
CA ARG A 221 16.03 -3.81 18.67
C ARG A 221 17.19 -4.66 19.19
N SER A 222 16.94 -5.57 20.14
CA SER A 222 17.97 -6.43 20.74
C SER A 222 18.51 -7.48 19.76
N LEU A 223 17.66 -7.94 18.84
CA LEU A 223 17.98 -8.93 17.82
C LEU A 223 18.81 -8.35 16.67
N GLY A 224 19.05 -7.04 16.65
CA GLY A 224 19.85 -6.42 15.60
C GLY A 224 19.24 -6.63 14.22
N LEU A 225 17.90 -6.63 14.13
CA LEU A 225 17.12 -6.67 12.89
C LEU A 225 17.27 -5.33 12.13
N SER A 226 18.50 -4.84 11.96
CA SER A 226 18.83 -3.54 11.38
C SER A 226 18.59 -3.45 9.88
N ASP A 227 18.45 -4.61 9.23
CA ASP A 227 18.24 -4.70 7.78
C ASP A 227 16.75 -4.86 7.42
N VAL A 228 15.87 -4.66 8.40
CA VAL A 228 14.42 -4.65 8.22
C VAL A 228 13.78 -3.55 9.06
N THR A 229 12.75 -2.92 8.52
CA THR A 229 11.92 -1.97 9.28
C THR A 229 10.81 -2.73 9.99
N TYR A 230 10.39 -2.28 11.16
CA TYR A 230 9.23 -2.85 11.85
C TYR A 230 8.22 -1.81 12.34
N ALA A 231 6.95 -2.19 12.35
CA ALA A 231 5.85 -1.42 12.93
C ALA A 231 5.10 -2.30 13.94
N VAL A 232 4.88 -1.76 15.14
CA VAL A 232 4.18 -2.47 16.22
C VAL A 232 2.79 -1.87 16.38
N GLY A 233 1.77 -2.73 16.32
CA GLY A 233 0.37 -2.32 16.46
C GLY A 233 -0.12 -2.25 17.91
N TRP A 234 -1.44 -2.11 18.07
CA TRP A 234 -2.14 -2.03 19.37
C TRP A 234 -2.11 -3.35 20.18
N THR A 235 -1.67 -4.44 19.57
CA THR A 235 -1.43 -5.75 20.21
C THR A 235 0.04 -6.14 20.03
N ALA A 236 0.50 -7.26 20.59
CA ALA A 236 1.81 -7.82 20.25
C ALA A 236 1.81 -8.40 18.83
N TRP A 237 1.69 -7.47 17.88
CA TRP A 237 1.65 -7.60 16.45
C TRP A 237 2.79 -6.77 15.89
N MET A 238 3.60 -7.38 15.05
CA MET A 238 4.77 -6.74 14.45
C MET A 238 4.84 -7.08 12.97
N ASP A 239 4.87 -6.05 12.15
CA ASP A 239 5.22 -6.17 10.74
C ASP A 239 6.73 -6.01 10.61
N ILE A 240 7.37 -6.85 9.79
CA ILE A 240 8.79 -6.76 9.41
C ILE A 240 8.85 -6.61 7.89
N ALA A 241 9.50 -5.56 7.42
CA ALA A 241 9.60 -5.22 6.00
C ALA A 241 11.06 -4.93 5.61
N PRO A 242 11.43 -4.90 4.31
CA PRO A 242 12.80 -4.57 3.90
C PRO A 242 13.25 -3.21 4.44
N LEU A 243 14.55 -3.07 4.73
CA LEU A 243 15.11 -1.82 5.26
C LEU A 243 14.81 -0.61 4.35
N GLY A 244 14.39 0.49 4.96
CA GLY A 244 14.16 1.75 4.26
C GLY A 244 12.89 1.77 3.41
N VAL A 245 12.13 0.67 3.40
CA VAL A 245 10.79 0.63 2.81
C VAL A 245 9.80 1.25 3.78
N THR A 246 9.18 2.32 3.33
CA THR A 246 8.14 3.07 4.04
C THR A 246 7.07 3.53 3.05
N LYS A 247 5.90 3.92 3.57
CA LYS A 247 4.85 4.57 2.77
C LYS A 247 5.42 5.77 1.98
N ALA A 248 6.26 6.59 2.62
CA ALA A 248 6.92 7.74 1.97
C ALA A 248 7.83 7.34 0.80
N SER A 249 8.63 6.28 0.97
CA SER A 249 9.56 5.83 -0.08
C SER A 249 8.82 5.39 -1.36
N ALA A 250 7.72 4.66 -1.20
CA ALA A 250 6.87 4.24 -2.32
C ALA A 250 6.13 5.42 -2.95
N LEU A 251 5.58 6.32 -2.11
CA LEU A 251 4.91 7.53 -2.58
C LEU A 251 5.83 8.46 -3.36
N GLU A 252 7.09 8.62 -2.95
CA GLU A 252 8.07 9.44 -3.67
C GLU A 252 8.35 8.91 -5.08
N ARG A 253 8.47 7.58 -5.23
CA ARG A 253 8.61 6.94 -6.53
C ARG A 253 7.38 7.23 -7.40
N VAL A 254 6.19 6.99 -6.86
CA VAL A 254 4.93 7.20 -7.59
C VAL A 254 4.71 8.67 -7.96
N ARG A 255 5.03 9.61 -7.06
CA ARG A 255 5.07 11.05 -7.34
C ARG A 255 5.94 11.34 -8.56
N GLY A 256 7.13 10.75 -8.62
CA GLY A 256 8.05 10.85 -9.77
C GLY A 256 7.43 10.35 -11.07
N LEU A 257 6.77 9.18 -11.05
CA LEU A 257 6.07 8.60 -12.21
C LEU A 257 4.91 9.49 -12.71
N LEU A 258 4.20 10.13 -11.78
CA LEU A 258 3.10 11.05 -12.09
C LEU A 258 3.58 12.47 -12.48
N GLY A 259 4.86 12.78 -12.28
CA GLY A 259 5.40 14.12 -12.57
C GLY A 259 4.88 15.22 -11.64
N VAL A 260 4.36 14.87 -10.46
CA VAL A 260 3.82 15.82 -9.48
C VAL A 260 4.97 16.53 -8.76
N ALA A 261 4.89 17.84 -8.55
CA ALA A 261 5.96 18.58 -7.87
C ALA A 261 6.11 18.13 -6.39
N PRO A 262 7.32 18.13 -5.80
CA PRO A 262 7.52 17.70 -4.41
C PRO A 262 6.62 18.41 -3.39
N GLY A 263 6.44 19.73 -3.52
CA GLY A 263 5.55 20.51 -2.65
C GLY A 263 4.05 20.35 -2.94
N ALA A 264 3.67 19.68 -4.04
CA ALA A 264 2.29 19.45 -4.45
C ALA A 264 1.77 18.09 -3.92
N THR A 265 2.14 17.75 -2.69
CA THR A 265 1.80 16.48 -2.04
C THR A 265 1.08 16.74 -0.72
N VAL A 266 0.00 15.99 -0.48
CA VAL A 266 -0.78 16.03 0.76
C VAL A 266 -0.86 14.62 1.31
N ALA A 267 -0.59 14.44 2.60
CA ALA A 267 -0.73 13.16 3.27
C ALA A 267 -1.65 13.27 4.50
N VAL A 268 -2.50 12.26 4.71
CA VAL A 268 -3.33 12.13 5.92
C VAL A 268 -3.10 10.74 6.52
N GLY A 269 -2.84 10.69 7.82
CA GLY A 269 -2.54 9.46 8.56
C GLY A 269 -2.73 9.60 10.07
N ASP A 270 -2.69 8.48 10.79
CA ASP A 270 -2.83 8.42 12.25
C ASP A 270 -1.84 7.48 12.95
N GLY A 271 -1.22 6.56 12.21
CA GLY A 271 -0.32 5.55 12.74
C GLY A 271 1.16 5.97 12.77
N SER A 272 1.96 5.25 13.56
CA SER A 272 3.43 5.45 13.60
C SER A 272 4.10 5.14 12.26
N ASN A 273 3.53 4.22 11.47
CA ASN A 273 3.92 3.93 10.09
C ASN A 273 3.61 5.07 9.09
N ASP A 274 2.84 6.10 9.50
CA ASP A 274 2.57 7.29 8.69
C ASP A 274 3.58 8.41 8.92
N ILE A 275 4.38 8.37 9.99
CA ILE A 275 5.30 9.46 10.38
C ILE A 275 6.18 9.90 9.21
N ASP A 276 6.78 8.96 8.48
CA ASP A 276 7.64 9.30 7.35
C ASP A 276 6.84 9.87 6.18
N MET A 277 5.61 9.39 5.94
CA MET A 277 4.72 9.90 4.90
C MET A 277 4.24 11.32 5.21
N LEU A 278 3.90 11.59 6.48
CA LEU A 278 3.49 12.91 6.96
C LEU A 278 4.62 13.92 6.82
N ARG A 279 5.86 13.56 7.17
CA ARG A 279 7.05 14.41 7.00
C ARG A 279 7.46 14.61 5.54
N TRP A 280 7.18 13.62 4.69
CA TRP A 280 7.50 13.67 3.27
C TRP A 280 6.58 14.63 2.50
N ALA A 281 5.31 14.70 2.88
CA ALA A 281 4.33 15.51 2.17
C ALA A 281 4.64 17.02 2.29
N GLY A 282 4.32 17.78 1.25
CA GLY A 282 4.33 19.24 1.29
C GLY A 282 3.27 19.83 2.24
N ARG A 283 2.24 19.02 2.55
CA ARG A 283 1.29 19.22 3.65
C ARG A 283 0.95 17.86 4.28
N GLY A 284 1.59 17.56 5.41
CA GLY A 284 1.27 16.39 6.24
C GLY A 284 0.20 16.73 7.29
N VAL A 285 -0.85 15.91 7.39
CA VAL A 285 -1.94 16.11 8.35
C VAL A 285 -2.17 14.87 9.21
N ALA A 286 -1.96 15.00 10.52
CA ALA A 286 -2.25 13.93 11.47
C ALA A 286 -3.72 13.96 11.92
N MET A 287 -4.33 12.79 12.09
CA MET A 287 -5.67 12.68 12.66
C MET A 287 -5.71 13.07 14.15
N GLY A 288 -6.84 13.60 14.62
CA GLY A 288 -6.97 14.14 15.99
C GLY A 288 -6.81 13.12 17.12
N HIS A 289 -7.01 11.83 16.83
CA HIS A 289 -6.86 10.72 17.78
C HIS A 289 -5.50 10.02 17.69
N ALA A 290 -4.63 10.44 16.75
CA ALA A 290 -3.29 9.89 16.60
C ALA A 290 -2.44 10.10 17.88
N GLU A 291 -1.43 9.26 18.07
CA GLU A 291 -0.48 9.38 19.18
C GLU A 291 0.33 10.70 19.07
N PRO A 292 0.86 11.24 20.20
CA PRO A 292 1.61 12.50 20.20
C PRO A 292 2.76 12.54 19.20
N GLU A 293 3.51 11.43 19.05
CA GLU A 293 4.64 11.38 18.12
C GLU A 293 4.23 11.50 16.64
N VAL A 294 3.03 11.05 16.28
CA VAL A 294 2.47 11.17 14.92
C VAL A 294 2.02 12.61 14.68
N LYS A 295 1.37 13.22 15.67
CA LYS A 295 0.96 14.63 15.63
C LYS A 295 2.16 15.58 15.51
N ASP A 296 3.23 15.30 16.26
CA ASP A 296 4.47 16.08 16.22
C ASP A 296 5.21 15.96 14.88
N ALA A 297 4.93 14.92 14.09
CA ALA A 297 5.53 14.71 12.78
C ALA A 297 4.79 15.41 11.62
N ALA A 298 3.54 15.84 11.83
CA ALA A 298 2.70 16.49 10.82
C ALA A 298 2.80 18.02 10.89
N ASP A 299 2.44 18.69 9.79
CA ASP A 299 2.36 20.16 9.73
C ASP A 299 1.15 20.70 10.50
N GLU A 300 0.08 19.91 10.55
CA GLU A 300 -1.14 20.23 11.27
C GLU A 300 -1.87 18.98 11.75
N VAL A 301 -2.83 19.19 12.66
CA VAL A 301 -3.68 18.14 13.23
C VAL A 301 -5.13 18.46 12.87
N THR A 302 -5.83 17.51 12.25
CA THR A 302 -7.26 17.61 11.94
C THR A 302 -8.12 17.00 13.07
N GLY A 303 -9.44 16.95 12.88
CA GLY A 303 -10.36 16.26 13.79
C GLY A 303 -10.07 14.76 13.91
N SER A 304 -10.69 14.09 14.87
CA SER A 304 -10.66 12.63 14.96
C SER A 304 -11.42 11.96 13.80
N ILE A 305 -11.36 10.64 13.74
CA ILE A 305 -12.17 9.88 12.77
C ILE A 305 -13.67 10.09 13.00
N ASP A 306 -14.12 10.18 14.25
CA ASP A 306 -15.52 10.43 14.62
C ASP A 306 -15.98 11.85 14.27
N GLU A 307 -15.04 12.78 14.16
CA GLU A 307 -15.28 14.18 13.77
C GLU A 307 -15.17 14.39 12.24
N ALA A 308 -15.01 13.30 11.47
CA ALA A 308 -14.77 13.33 10.03
C ALA A 308 -13.52 14.16 9.67
N GLY A 309 -12.43 14.03 10.44
CA GLY A 309 -11.19 14.78 10.27
C GLY A 309 -10.61 14.72 8.86
N ALA A 310 -10.55 13.53 8.25
CA ALA A 310 -10.07 13.37 6.87
C ALA A 310 -10.97 14.08 5.85
N VAL A 311 -12.29 14.11 6.07
CA VAL A 311 -13.25 14.82 5.19
C VAL A 311 -12.98 16.32 5.20
N ALA A 312 -12.70 16.91 6.36
CA ALA A 312 -12.37 18.33 6.46
C ALA A 312 -11.09 18.68 5.67
N VAL A 313 -10.08 17.81 5.71
CA VAL A 313 -8.83 17.98 4.94
C VAL A 313 -9.12 17.89 3.45
N LEU A 314 -9.78 16.82 2.99
CA LEU A 314 -10.10 16.62 1.57
C LEU A 314 -10.91 17.77 0.99
N ARG A 315 -11.91 18.27 1.73
CA ARG A 315 -12.72 19.42 1.32
C ARG A 315 -11.94 20.73 1.24
N SER A 316 -10.83 20.87 1.96
CA SER A 316 -9.97 22.06 1.86
C SER A 316 -9.16 22.13 0.56
N LEU A 317 -9.14 21.05 -0.22
CA LEU A 317 -8.39 20.95 -1.47
C LEU A 317 -9.22 21.34 -2.71
N VAL A 318 -10.52 21.65 -2.56
CA VAL A 318 -11.47 21.87 -3.67
C VAL A 318 -12.20 23.20 -3.59
#